data_AF-A0A925HFU3-F1
#
_entry.id   AF-A0A925HFU3-F1
#
_cell.length_a   1.000
_cell.length_b   1.000
_cell.length_c   1.000
_cell.angle_alpha   90.00
_cell.angle_beta   90.00
_cell.angle_gamma   90.00
#
_symmetry.space_group_name_H-M   'P 1'
#
loop_
_entity.id
_entity.type
_entity.pdbx_description
1 polymer ?
#
loop_
_entity_poly.entity_id
_entity_poly.type
_entity_poly.pdbx_seq_one_letter_code
_entity_poly.pdbx_strand_id
1 'polypeptide(L)' 'HSPMDPAAMLGWTPFSYPFNLSQQPACTIPCGLTTDGLPIGLQLVGPMFGDALVLRAARAYETVRPIPRPDLTLLR' A
#
# COMPACT_ATOMS: atom_id res chain seq x y z
N HIS A 1 -15.57 15.89 -13.91
CA HIS A 1 -14.73 15.82 -12.70
C HIS A 1 -15.65 15.69 -11.50
N SER A 2 -15.48 14.65 -10.68
CA SER A 2 -16.25 14.51 -9.45
C SER A 2 -16.00 15.72 -8.54
N PRO A 3 -17.03 16.28 -7.88
CA PRO A 3 -16.85 17.38 -6.94
C PRO A 3 -15.93 16.94 -5.79
N MET A 4 -15.04 17.85 -5.37
CA MET A 4 -14.14 17.64 -4.24
C MET A 4 -14.90 17.80 -2.90
N ASP A 5 -15.90 16.95 -2.65
CA ASP A 5 -16.56 16.91 -1.35
C ASP A 5 -15.76 16.02 -0.35
N PRO A 6 -15.93 16.19 0.97
CA PRO A 6 -15.18 15.43 1.96
C PRO A 6 -15.35 13.90 1.86
N ALA A 7 -16.51 13.43 1.42
CA ALA A 7 -16.76 12.00 1.23
C ALA A 7 -16.01 11.45 0.01
N ALA A 8 -15.94 12.24 -1.07
CA ALA A 8 -15.17 11.93 -2.26
C ALA A 8 -13.65 11.94 -2.01
N MET A 9 -13.16 12.86 -1.15
CA MET A 9 -11.76 12.90 -0.71
C MET A 9 -11.33 11.64 0.06
N LEU A 10 -12.17 11.20 0.99
CA LEU A 10 -11.96 9.97 1.75
C LEU A 10 -12.05 8.73 0.86
N GLY A 11 -12.86 8.78 -0.21
CA GLY A 11 -12.97 7.68 -1.18
C GLY A 11 -11.73 7.45 -2.04
N TRP A 12 -10.94 8.49 -2.33
CA TRP A 12 -9.73 8.39 -3.17
C TRP A 12 -8.48 7.92 -2.44
N THR A 13 -8.39 8.17 -1.12
CA THR A 13 -7.23 7.83 -0.30
C THR A 13 -7.61 7.21 1.05
N PRO A 14 -8.56 6.26 1.09
CA PRO A 14 -9.16 5.80 2.35
C PRO A 14 -8.13 5.23 3.32
N PHE A 15 -7.05 4.65 2.79
CA PHE A 15 -6.02 3.99 3.59
C PHE A 15 -4.77 4.85 3.84
N SER A 16 -4.46 5.85 3.02
CA SER A 16 -3.24 6.67 3.20
C SER A 16 -3.48 7.99 3.93
N TYR A 17 -4.67 8.59 3.77
CA TYR A 17 -4.98 9.90 4.32
C TYR A 17 -4.78 10.02 5.84
N PRO A 18 -5.21 9.06 6.68
CA PRO A 18 -5.03 9.18 8.13
C PRO A 18 -3.56 9.32 8.54
N PHE A 19 -2.66 8.64 7.84
CA PHE A 19 -1.24 8.59 8.17
C PHE A 19 -0.45 9.79 7.64
N ASN A 20 -0.93 10.43 6.56
CA ASN A 20 -0.41 11.73 6.15
C ASN A 20 -0.67 12.80 7.22
N LEU A 21 -1.81 12.73 7.90
CA LEU A 21 -2.15 13.66 8.99
C LEU A 21 -1.45 13.30 10.30
N SER A 22 -1.43 12.02 10.66
CA SER A 22 -0.80 11.57 11.92
C SER A 22 0.72 11.56 11.84
N GLN A 23 1.29 11.61 10.63
CA GLN A 23 2.73 11.52 10.35
C GLN A 23 3.37 10.20 10.79
N GLN A 24 2.56 9.17 11.00
CA GLN A 24 3.07 7.84 11.31
C GLN A 24 3.77 7.24 10.09
N PRO A 25 4.88 6.49 10.30
CA PRO A 25 5.57 5.83 9.21
C PRO A 25 4.67 4.75 8.62
N ALA A 26 4.51 4.80 7.29
CA ALA A 26 3.74 3.83 6.52
C ALA A 26 4.55 3.37 5.31
N CYS A 27 4.53 2.07 5.00
CA CYS A 27 5.10 1.52 3.76
C CYS A 27 4.10 0.59 3.07
N THR A 28 4.19 0.49 1.74
CA THR A 28 3.38 -0.44 0.95
C THR A 28 4.29 -1.44 0.23
N ILE A 29 3.97 -2.73 0.34
CA ILE A 29 4.65 -3.82 -0.36
C ILE A 29 3.67 -4.62 -1.24
N PRO A 30 4.12 -5.17 -2.37
CA PRO A 30 3.29 -6.06 -3.18
C PRO A 30 2.98 -7.35 -2.42
N CYS A 31 1.71 -7.74 -2.39
CA CYS A 31 1.24 -8.90 -1.62
C CYS A 31 0.42 -9.90 -2.43
N GLY A 32 0.03 -9.55 -3.65
CA GLY A 32 -0.73 -10.44 -4.53
C GLY A 32 -1.02 -9.80 -5.88
N LEU A 33 -1.73 -10.55 -6.70
CA LEU A 33 -2.41 -10.07 -7.89
C LEU A 33 -3.91 -10.32 -7.74
N THR A 34 -4.74 -9.49 -8.35
CA THR A 34 -6.16 -9.80 -8.56
C THR A 34 -6.30 -10.96 -9.55
N THR A 35 -7.52 -11.48 -9.71
CA THR A 35 -7.83 -12.49 -10.75
C THR A 35 -7.52 -11.98 -12.15
N ASP A 36 -7.57 -10.67 -12.36
CA ASP A 36 -7.28 -10.01 -13.64
C ASP A 36 -5.79 -9.62 -13.77
N GLY A 37 -4.94 -10.08 -12.85
CA GLY A 37 -3.50 -9.84 -12.90
C GLY A 37 -3.06 -8.46 -12.41
N LEU A 38 -3.94 -7.65 -11.81
CA LEU A 38 -3.58 -6.32 -11.30
C LEU A 38 -2.86 -6.41 -9.94
N PRO A 39 -1.83 -5.57 -9.67
CA PRO A 39 -1.12 -5.59 -8.41
C PRO A 39 -1.99 -5.26 -7.19
N ILE A 40 -1.84 -6.03 -6.11
CA ILE A 40 -2.42 -5.75 -4.79
C ILE A 40 -1.29 -5.33 -3.84
N GLY A 41 -1.49 -4.23 -3.13
CA GLY A 41 -0.57 -3.72 -2.11
C GLY A 41 -1.04 -4.04 -0.69
N LEU A 42 -0.08 -4.35 0.20
CA LEU A 42 -0.25 -4.42 1.65
C LEU A 42 0.40 -3.20 2.28
N GLN A 43 -0.39 -2.40 3.00
CA GLN A 43 0.12 -1.24 3.75
C GLN A 43 0.42 -1.65 5.19
N LEU A 44 1.63 -1.31 5.65
CA LEU A 44 2.10 -1.49 7.01
C LEU A 44 2.30 -0.13 7.65
N VAL A 45 1.76 0.07 8.85
CA VAL A 45 1.88 1.34 9.59
C VAL A 45 2.40 1.07 10.99
N GLY A 46 3.37 1.88 11.41
CA GLY A 46 4.02 1.77 12.71
C GLY A 46 3.66 2.89 13.68
N PRO A 47 4.20 2.81 14.92
CA PRO A 47 4.17 3.94 15.84
C PRO A 47 5.03 5.10 15.30
N MET A 48 4.80 6.31 15.82
CA MET A 48 5.63 7.49 15.50
C MET A 48 7.12 7.19 15.66
N PHE A 49 7.93 7.59 14.68
CA PHE A 49 9.38 7.32 14.59
C PHE A 49 9.76 5.82 14.51
N GLY A 50 8.78 4.96 14.21
CA GLY A 50 8.92 3.51 14.11
C GLY A 50 9.38 3.00 12.75
N ASP A 51 10.01 3.80 11.90
CA ASP A 51 10.39 3.47 10.51
C ASP A 51 11.15 2.14 10.41
N ALA A 52 12.13 1.95 11.30
CA ALA A 52 12.92 0.72 11.33
C ALA A 52 12.06 -0.51 11.64
N LEU A 53 11.01 -0.39 12.45
CA LEU A 53 10.07 -1.49 12.72
C LEU A 53 9.22 -1.78 11.49
N VAL A 54 8.69 -0.75 10.84
CA VAL A 54 7.87 -0.87 9.63
C VAL A 54 8.65 -1.57 8.52
N LEU A 55 9.90 -1.14 8.27
CA LEU A 55 10.77 -1.75 7.28
C LEU A 55 11.17 -3.20 7.63
N ARG A 56 11.42 -3.52 8.91
CA ARG A 56 11.67 -4.91 9.33
C ARG A 56 10.44 -5.79 9.11
N ALA A 57 9.24 -5.30 9.40
CA ALA A 57 8.00 -6.03 9.15
C ALA A 57 7.79 -6.27 7.65
N ALA A 58 8.04 -5.26 6.82
CA ALA A 58 7.99 -5.37 5.37
C ALA A 58 8.95 -6.45 4.87
N ARG A 59 10.20 -6.42 5.35
CA ARG A 59 11.21 -7.42 4.98
C ARG A 59 10.83 -8.82 5.45
N ALA A 60 10.32 -8.96 6.67
CA ALA A 60 9.86 -10.25 7.20
C ALA A 60 8.77 -10.85 6.31
N TYR A 61 7.83 -10.03 5.85
CA TYR A 61 6.81 -10.46 4.90
C TYR A 61 7.41 -10.94 3.57
N GLU A 62 8.29 -10.14 2.94
CA GLU A 62 8.96 -10.49 1.68
C GLU A 62 9.80 -11.78 1.78
N THR A 63 10.35 -12.10 2.95
CA THR A 63 11.16 -13.32 3.12
C THR A 63 10.34 -14.61 3.07
N VAL A 64 9.04 -14.55 3.37
CA VAL A 64 8.14 -15.71 3.37
C VAL A 64 7.17 -15.74 2.19
N ARG A 65 7.09 -14.63 1.45
CA ARG A 65 6.20 -14.44 0.30
C ARG A 65 7.00 -13.95 -0.90
N PRO A 66 7.11 -14.72 -2.00
CA PRO A 66 7.67 -14.23 -3.24
C PRO A 66 6.95 -12.96 -3.70
N ILE A 67 7.70 -11.98 -4.22
CA ILE A 67 7.14 -10.73 -4.73
C ILE A 67 6.38 -11.02 -6.04
N PRO A 68 5.04 -10.92 -6.06
CA PRO A 68 4.28 -11.14 -7.28
C PRO A 68 4.53 -10.00 -8.28
N ARG A 69 4.64 -10.36 -9.56
CA ARG A 69 4.86 -9.42 -10.66
C ARG A 69 3.71 -9.57 -11.66
N PRO A 70 3.11 -8.47 -12.14
CA PRO A 70 2.13 -8.55 -13.21
C PRO A 70 2.81 -9.00 -14.51
N ASP A 71 2.06 -9.72 -15.36
CA ASP A 71 2.51 -10.04 -16.71
C ASP A 71 2.43 -8.79 -17.59
N LEU A 72 3.59 -8.27 -17.97
CA LEU A 72 3.69 -7.05 -18.78
C LEU A 72 3.54 -7.32 -20.28
N THR A 73 3.43 -8.58 -20.72
CA THR A 73 3.20 -8.92 -22.13
C THR A 73 1.81 -8.48 -22.61
N LEU A 74 0.86 -8.30 -21.68
CA LEU A 74 -0.51 -7.84 -21.92
C LEU A 74 -0.62 -6.33 -22.24
N LEU A 75 0.48 -5.58 -22.14
CA LEU A 75 0.53 -4.13 -22.39
C LEU A 75 1.02 -3.77 -23.81
N ARG A 76 1.16 -4.76 -24.70
CA ARG A 76 1.68 -4.59 -26.07
C ARG A 76 0.60 -4.33 -27.10
#